data_AF-A0AAW8HHV7-F1
#
_entry.id   AF-A0AAW8HHV7-F1
#
_cell.length_a   1.000
_cell.length_b   1.000
_cell.length_c   1.000
_cell.angle_alpha   90.00
_cell.angle_beta   90.00
_cell.angle_gamma   90.00
#
_symmetry.space_group_name_H-M   'P 1'
#
loop_
_entity.id
_entity.type
_entity.pdbx_description
1 polymer ?
#
loop_
_entity_poly.entity_id
_entity_poly.type
_entity_poly.pdbx_seq_one_letter_code
_entity_poly.pdbx_strand_id
1 'polypeptide(L)'
;MDCSSNLIVDSDVSDFHGELSTFMFIEKNTRGYMDVSGIVRYHNHEYNVERSYRFNYSKNEDDIYHLTNITISKRGIDNVNNEVMSKLFLSPDIQHGRYIQIKKQENAFLISSLYSPFFLCIPK
;
A
#
# COMPACT_ATOMS: atom_id res chain seq x y z
N MET A 1 13.74 -1.62 7.02
CA MET A 1 13.03 -2.81 6.48
C MET A 1 12.92 -2.60 5.00
N ASP A 2 13.31 -3.59 4.22
CA ASP A 2 13.19 -3.61 2.76
C ASP A 2 12.50 -4.93 2.41
N CYS A 3 11.40 -4.87 1.67
CA CYS A 3 10.65 -6.05 1.29
C CYS A 3 9.82 -5.83 0.03
N SER A 4 9.36 -6.93 -0.60
CA SER A 4 8.45 -6.90 -1.73
C SER A 4 7.33 -7.92 -1.62
N SER A 5 6.24 -7.68 -2.33
CA SER A 5 5.08 -8.57 -2.41
C SER A 5 4.40 -8.48 -3.77
N ASN A 6 3.72 -9.56 -4.16
CA ASN A 6 2.72 -9.53 -5.22
C ASN A 6 1.34 -9.63 -4.55
N LEU A 7 0.49 -8.67 -4.83
CA LEU A 7 -0.85 -8.55 -4.31
C LEU A 7 -1.86 -8.79 -5.43
N ILE A 8 -2.75 -9.75 -5.21
CA ILE A 8 -3.94 -9.96 -6.03
C ILE A 8 -5.15 -9.62 -5.17
N VAL A 9 -6.00 -8.72 -5.66
CA VAL A 9 -7.26 -8.33 -5.01
C VAL A 9 -8.39 -8.56 -5.98
N ASP A 10 -9.38 -9.35 -5.55
CA ASP A 10 -10.59 -9.65 -6.29
C ASP A 10 -11.81 -9.29 -5.46
N SER A 11 -12.71 -8.49 -6.02
CA SER A 11 -13.96 -8.10 -5.37
C SER A 11 -15.08 -7.96 -6.38
N ASP A 12 -15.95 -8.98 -6.45
CA ASP A 12 -17.15 -8.95 -7.27
C ASP A 12 -18.13 -7.85 -6.83
N VAL A 13 -18.24 -7.61 -5.52
CA VAL A 13 -19.14 -6.61 -4.94
C VAL A 13 -18.81 -5.20 -5.41
N SER A 14 -17.52 -4.91 -5.60
CA SER A 14 -17.06 -3.60 -6.05
C SER A 14 -16.61 -3.57 -7.51
N ASP A 15 -16.79 -4.68 -8.24
CA ASP A 15 -16.32 -4.86 -9.62
C ASP A 15 -14.87 -4.39 -9.78
N PHE A 16 -14.03 -4.93 -8.91
CA PHE A 16 -12.64 -4.52 -8.75
C PHE A 16 -11.73 -5.73 -8.80
N HIS A 17 -10.71 -5.66 -9.67
CA HIS A 17 -9.63 -6.62 -9.75
C HIS A 17 -8.29 -5.88 -9.78
N GLY A 18 -7.29 -6.33 -9.05
CA GLY A 18 -5.96 -5.74 -9.06
C GLY A 18 -4.88 -6.80 -8.99
N GLU A 19 -3.91 -6.72 -9.87
CA GLU A 19 -2.68 -7.52 -9.86
C GLU A 19 -1.49 -6.56 -9.77
N LEU A 20 -0.86 -6.51 -8.60
CA LEU A 20 0.09 -5.46 -8.25
C LEU A 20 1.36 -6.03 -7.61
N SER A 21 2.50 -5.66 -8.18
CA SER A 21 3.78 -5.77 -7.49
C SER A 21 3.96 -4.57 -6.58
N THR A 22 4.37 -4.83 -5.35
CA THR A 22 4.63 -3.83 -4.34
C THR A 22 6.04 -3.99 -3.80
N PHE A 23 6.69 -2.87 -3.57
CA PHE A 23 7.97 -2.79 -2.90
C PHE A 23 7.84 -1.79 -1.77
N MET A 24 8.32 -2.16 -0.58
CA MET A 24 8.21 -1.31 0.59
C MET A 24 9.56 -1.20 1.28
N PHE A 25 9.91 0.05 1.57
CA PHE A 25 11.08 0.38 2.36
C PHE A 25 10.69 1.29 3.51
N ILE A 26 11.12 0.92 4.70
CA ILE A 26 11.03 1.72 5.92
C ILE A 26 12.46 2.00 6.40
N GLU A 27 12.87 3.25 6.28
CA GLU A 27 14.11 3.76 6.86
C GLU A 27 13.98 3.79 8.38
N LYS A 28 15.09 3.60 9.13
CA LYS A 28 15.02 3.75 10.59
C LYS A 28 14.59 5.17 10.96
N ASN A 29 13.47 5.25 11.69
CA ASN A 29 13.01 6.33 12.55
C ASN A 29 12.30 7.54 11.92
N THR A 30 12.15 7.68 10.59
CA THR A 30 11.42 8.87 10.09
C THR A 30 10.66 8.70 8.78
N ARG A 31 11.15 7.89 7.83
CA ARG A 31 10.64 7.90 6.45
C ARG A 31 10.42 6.51 5.90
N GLY A 32 9.41 6.40 5.05
CA GLY A 32 9.14 5.21 4.28
C GLY A 32 8.76 5.56 2.86
N TYR A 33 8.89 4.58 1.99
CA TYR A 33 8.27 4.63 0.68
C TYR A 33 7.72 3.27 0.29
N MET A 34 6.71 3.33 -0.57
CA MET A 34 6.08 2.17 -1.16
C MET A 34 5.94 2.41 -2.65
N ASP A 35 6.51 1.53 -3.46
CA ASP A 35 6.32 1.52 -4.89
C ASP A 35 5.29 0.46 -5.25
N VAL A 36 4.40 0.83 -6.18
CA VAL A 36 3.32 -0.04 -6.65
C VAL A 36 3.30 0.01 -8.16
N SER A 37 3.28 -1.16 -8.79
CA SER A 37 3.14 -1.29 -10.24
C SER A 37 2.29 -2.49 -10.61
N GLY A 38 1.61 -2.43 -11.75
CA GLY A 38 0.80 -3.54 -12.25
C GLY A 38 -0.47 -3.03 -12.92
N ILE A 39 -1.54 -3.80 -12.81
CA ILE A 39 -2.80 -3.53 -13.50
C ILE A 39 -3.96 -3.54 -12.48
N VAL A 40 -4.88 -2.59 -12.65
CA VAL A 40 -6.15 -2.57 -11.93
C VAL A 40 -7.29 -2.52 -12.94
N ARG A 41 -8.30 -3.36 -12.76
CA ARG A 41 -9.57 -3.31 -13.48
C ARG A 41 -10.66 -2.86 -12.53
N TYR A 42 -11.41 -1.85 -12.93
CA TYR A 42 -12.52 -1.32 -12.14
C TYR A 42 -13.64 -0.86 -13.07
N HIS A 43 -14.88 -1.34 -12.86
CA HIS A 43 -16.02 -1.03 -13.73
C HIS A 43 -15.75 -1.25 -15.22
N ASN A 44 -15.22 -2.44 -15.57
CA ASN A 44 -14.80 -2.81 -16.93
C ASN A 44 -13.73 -1.93 -17.59
N HIS A 45 -13.06 -1.06 -16.84
CA HIS A 45 -11.93 -0.27 -17.33
C HIS A 45 -10.63 -0.80 -16.76
N GLU A 46 -9.65 -1.00 -17.63
CA GLU A 46 -8.30 -1.40 -17.24
C GLU A 46 -7.40 -0.17 -17.12
N TYR A 47 -6.63 -0.13 -16.02
CA TYR A 47 -5.70 0.92 -15.70
C TYR A 47 -4.32 0.34 -15.43
N ASN A 48 -3.30 1.00 -15.96
CA ASN A 48 -1.92 0.74 -15.60
C ASN A 48 -1.59 1.52 -14.33
N VAL A 49 -0.90 0.86 -13.41
CA VAL A 49 -0.42 1.42 -12.15
C VAL A 49 1.09 1.47 -12.19
N GLU A 50 1.66 2.63 -11.90
CA GLU A 50 3.10 2.81 -11.74
C GLU A 50 3.35 4.06 -10.89
N ARG A 51 3.40 3.89 -9.57
CA ARG A 51 3.47 5.02 -8.64
C ARG A 51 4.32 4.74 -7.41
N SER A 52 4.74 5.82 -6.76
CA SER A 52 5.40 5.81 -5.44
C SER A 52 4.54 6.57 -4.45
N TYR A 53 4.48 6.03 -3.25
CA TYR A 53 4.02 6.69 -2.05
C TYR A 53 5.23 6.96 -1.19
N ARG A 54 5.51 8.23 -0.88
CA ARG A 54 6.53 8.62 0.09
C ARG A 54 5.84 9.19 1.30
N PHE A 55 6.29 8.85 2.50
CA PHE A 55 5.64 9.28 3.72
C PHE A 55 6.63 9.39 4.86
N ASN A 56 6.30 10.27 5.81
CA ASN A 56 6.89 10.24 7.14
C ASN A 56 6.08 9.27 8.00
N TYR A 57 6.68 8.76 9.07
CA TYR A 57 5.94 7.97 10.04
C TYR A 57 6.43 8.16 11.48
N SER A 58 5.53 7.94 12.43
CA SER A 58 5.86 7.66 13.83
C SER A 58 5.36 6.27 14.21
N LYS A 59 6.14 5.55 15.02
CA LYS A 59 5.84 4.18 15.45
C LYS A 59 5.43 4.20 16.93
N ASN A 60 4.36 3.50 17.29
CA ASN A 60 4.01 3.24 18.69
C ASN A 60 4.53 1.86 19.17
N GLU A 61 4.18 1.49 20.40
CA GLU A 61 4.63 0.23 21.02
C GLU A 61 4.04 -1.03 20.37
N ASP A 62 2.86 -0.94 19.74
CA ASP A 62 2.12 -2.06 19.15
C ASP A 62 2.43 -2.32 17.66
N ASP A 63 3.60 -1.87 17.20
CA ASP A 63 4.00 -1.89 15.78
C ASP A 63 3.01 -1.18 14.85
N ILE A 64 2.29 -0.17 15.35
CA ILE A 64 1.41 0.70 14.57
C ILE A 64 2.20 1.93 14.13
N TYR A 65 2.15 2.19 12.83
CA TYR A 65 2.85 3.27 12.15
C TYR A 65 1.80 4.30 11.72
N HIS A 66 1.88 5.50 12.29
CA HIS A 66 1.09 6.64 11.86
C HIS A 66 1.79 7.34 10.71
N LEU A 67 1.20 7.27 9.51
CA LEU A 67 1.76 7.83 8.28
C LEU A 67 1.33 9.29 8.13
N THR A 68 2.30 10.17 7.88
CA THR A 68 2.07 11.61 7.69
C THR A 68 2.81 12.10 6.44
N ASN A 69 2.43 13.28 5.94
CA ASN A 69 3.06 13.90 4.77
C ASN A 69 3.19 12.95 3.56
N ILE A 70 2.09 12.25 3.25
CA ILE A 70 2.09 11.29 2.14
C ILE A 70 2.10 12.04 0.82
N THR A 71 3.14 11.83 0.03
CA THR A 71 3.29 12.36 -1.32
C THR A 71 3.16 11.20 -2.32
N ILE A 72 2.31 11.39 -3.33
CA ILE A 72 2.10 10.42 -4.40
C ILE A 72 2.81 10.93 -5.66
N SER A 73 3.62 10.09 -6.28
CA SER A 73 4.26 10.36 -7.56
C SER A 73 3.89 9.26 -8.55
N LYS A 74 3.21 9.64 -9.63
CA LYS A 74 2.89 8.75 -10.76
C LYS A 74 4.04 8.76 -11.76
N ARG A 75 4.32 7.62 -12.39
CA ARG A 75 5.38 7.43 -13.38
C ARG A 75 4.82 6.83 -14.66
N GLY A 76 5.62 6.94 -15.73
CA GLY A 76 5.46 6.16 -16.96
C GLY A 76 4.03 6.14 -17.49
N ILE A 77 3.43 4.95 -17.46
CA ILE A 77 2.12 4.64 -18.04
C ILE A 77 0.97 4.73 -17.03
N ASP A 78 1.23 5.18 -15.79
CA ASP A 78 0.21 5.23 -14.74
C ASP A 78 -0.95 6.16 -15.13
N ASN A 79 -2.11 5.56 -15.35
CA ASN A 79 -3.34 6.25 -15.74
C ASN A 79 -4.47 6.06 -14.71
N VAL A 80 -4.23 5.36 -13.61
CA VAL A 80 -5.26 5.08 -12.60
C VAL A 80 -5.52 6.32 -11.73
N ASN A 81 -6.78 6.64 -11.43
CA ASN A 81 -7.09 7.73 -10.49
C ASN A 81 -6.77 7.32 -9.04
N ASN A 82 -6.42 8.29 -8.19
CA ASN A 82 -6.16 8.08 -6.77
C ASN A 82 -7.39 7.55 -6.01
N GLU A 83 -8.60 7.86 -6.47
CA GLU A 83 -9.84 7.32 -5.91
C GLU A 83 -9.98 5.80 -6.12
N VAL A 84 -9.53 5.28 -7.26
CA VAL A 84 -9.54 3.83 -7.49
C VAL A 84 -8.48 3.17 -6.59
N MET A 85 -7.30 3.78 -6.47
CA MET A 85 -6.23 3.25 -5.63
C MET A 85 -6.48 3.38 -4.13
N SER A 86 -7.32 4.31 -3.67
CA SER A 86 -7.67 4.42 -2.25
C SER A 86 -8.48 3.23 -1.75
N LYS A 87 -9.09 2.45 -2.65
CA LYS A 87 -9.79 1.21 -2.32
C LYS A 87 -8.85 0.05 -1.96
N LEU A 88 -7.58 0.11 -2.38
CA LEU A 88 -6.62 -1.00 -2.26
C LEU A 88 -5.78 -0.97 -0.98
N PHE A 89 -5.11 0.16 -0.68
CA PHE A 89 -3.91 0.12 0.17
C PHE A 89 -4.02 0.86 1.49
N LEU A 90 -4.96 1.79 1.63
CA LEU A 90 -4.97 2.72 2.74
C LEU A 90 -6.42 3.08 2.99
N SER A 91 -6.94 2.71 4.16
CA SER A 91 -8.23 3.22 4.64
C SER A 91 -8.32 4.71 4.27
N PRO A 92 -9.32 5.15 3.48
CA PRO A 92 -9.38 6.49 2.92
C PRO A 92 -9.81 7.53 3.97
N ASP A 93 -9.64 7.21 5.24
CA ASP A 93 -10.08 8.05 6.33
C ASP A 93 -9.05 9.14 6.63
N ILE A 94 -9.12 10.17 5.80
CA ILE A 94 -8.38 11.43 5.99
C ILE A 94 -8.76 12.08 7.33
N GLN A 95 -9.95 11.80 7.88
CA GLN A 95 -10.45 12.39 9.13
C GLN A 95 -9.83 11.73 10.36
N HIS A 96 -9.58 10.41 10.34
CA HIS A 96 -9.10 9.66 11.51
C HIS A 96 -7.59 9.36 11.48
N GLY A 97 -6.91 9.56 10.35
CA GLY A 97 -5.46 9.36 10.19
C GLY A 97 -5.10 8.07 9.45
N ARG A 98 -3.94 8.05 8.78
CA ARG A 98 -3.48 6.89 7.99
C ARG A 98 -2.56 6.03 8.84
N TYR A 99 -3.04 4.87 9.26
CA TYR A 99 -2.28 3.92 10.08
C TYR A 99 -2.08 2.60 9.36
N ILE A 100 -0.89 2.03 9.51
CA ILE A 100 -0.58 0.66 9.13
C ILE A 100 0.04 -0.07 10.31
N GLN A 101 -0.20 -1.37 10.41
CA GLN A 101 0.54 -2.24 11.32
C GLN A 101 1.50 -3.11 10.51
N ILE A 102 2.76 -3.16 10.95
CA ILE A 102 3.83 -3.94 10.33
C ILE A 102 4.32 -4.95 11.35
N LYS A 103 3.89 -6.21 11.23
CA LYS A 103 4.30 -7.28 12.14
C LYS A 103 5.22 -8.25 11.43
N LYS A 104 6.32 -8.62 12.09
CA LYS A 104 7.17 -9.71 11.62
C LYS A 104 6.48 -11.05 11.89
N GLN A 105 6.36 -11.88 10.86
CA GLN A 105 5.81 -13.23 10.92
C GLN A 105 6.82 -14.17 10.25
N GLU A 106 7.55 -14.95 11.05
CA GLU A 106 8.61 -15.85 10.59
C GLU A 106 9.62 -15.15 9.66
N ASN A 107 9.59 -15.48 8.37
CA ASN A 107 10.43 -14.98 7.29
C ASN A 107 9.77 -13.86 6.46
N ALA A 108 8.63 -13.33 6.91
CA ALA A 108 7.86 -12.30 6.22
C ALA A 108 7.45 -11.15 7.15
N PHE A 109 6.98 -10.05 6.56
CA PHE A 109 6.30 -8.98 7.26
C PHE A 109 4.84 -8.92 6.82
N LEU A 110 3.91 -9.01 7.76
CA LEU A 110 2.50 -8.75 7.51
C LEU A 110 2.26 -7.24 7.55
N ILE A 111 1.87 -6.68 6.41
CA ILE A 111 1.44 -5.29 6.29
C ILE A 111 -0.08 -5.26 6.32
N SER A 112 -0.64 -4.45 7.21
CA SER A 112 -2.07 -4.39 7.46
C SER A 112 -2.52 -2.96 7.74
N SER A 113 -3.79 -2.65 7.47
CA SER A 113 -4.46 -1.53 8.14
C SER A 113 -4.86 -1.94 9.55
N LEU A 114 -5.47 -1.01 10.28
CA LEU A 114 -6.10 -1.32 11.57
C LEU A 114 -7.30 -2.30 11.44
N TYR A 115 -7.90 -2.43 10.25
CA TYR A 115 -9.16 -3.17 10.07
C TYR A 115 -9.05 -4.37 9.13
N SER A 116 -8.01 -4.45 8.30
CA SER A 116 -7.80 -5.55 7.35
C SER A 116 -6.31 -5.75 7.05
N PRO A 117 -5.83 -7.01 6.96
CA PRO A 117 -4.54 -7.31 6.37
C PRO A 117 -4.51 -6.88 4.90
N PHE A 118 -3.36 -6.40 4.43
CA PHE A 118 -3.16 -5.98 3.05
C PHE A 118 -2.32 -6.98 2.28
N PHE A 119 -1.08 -7.22 2.70
CA PHE A 119 -0.17 -8.13 1.98
C PHE A 119 0.95 -8.66 2.87
N LEU A 120 1.47 -9.83 2.49
CA LEU A 120 2.69 -10.40 3.06
C LEU A 120 3.89 -9.92 2.26
N CYS A 121 4.82 -9.26 2.91
CA CYS A 121 6.01 -8.67 2.33
C CYS A 121 7.23 -9.51 2.67
N ILE A 122 7.89 -10.08 1.66
CA ILE A 122 9.07 -10.92 1.85
C ILE A 122 10.32 -10.03 1.87
N PRO A 123 11.17 -10.12 2.91
CA PRO A 123 12.42 -9.38 2.98
C PRO A 123 13.28 -9.64 1.75
N LYS A 124 13.96 -8.60 1.25
CA LYS A 124 15.02 -8.75 0.26
C LYS A 124 16.38 -8.96 0.92
#